data_AF-A0A0C9ZZV1-F1
#
_entry.id   AF-A0A0C9ZZV1-F1
#
_cell.length_a   1.000
_cell.length_b   1.000
_cell.length_c   1.000
_cell.angle_alpha   90.00
_cell.angle_beta   90.00
_cell.angle_gamma   90.00
#
_symmetry.space_group_name_H-M   'P 1'
#
loop_
_entity.id
_entity.type
_entity.pdbx_description
1 polymer ?
#
loop_
_entity_poly.entity_id
_entity_poly.type
_entity_poly.pdbx_seq_one_letter_code
_entity_poly.pdbx_strand_id
1 'polypeptide(L)'
;IEGNELADKEAKAVAEGSDKSSPVRHLPPKLRSPLEFALPTPLPQSISALKQQHNSKVMSTWRKEWKHSPRYCRTSNIDPHLPSNAF
;
A
#
# COMPACT_ATOMS: atom_id res chain seq x y z
N ILE A 1 18.17 -8.30 11.26
CA ILE A 1 18.58 -9.59 10.68
C ILE A 1 19.34 -9.26 9.41
N GLU A 2 20.66 -9.22 9.52
CA GLU A 2 21.54 -9.05 8.36
C GLU A 2 21.31 -10.27 7.45
N GLY A 3 20.93 -10.04 6.19
CA GLY A 3 20.61 -11.11 5.22
C GLY A 3 19.13 -11.32 4.85
N ASN A 4 18.17 -10.57 5.43
CA ASN A 4 16.75 -10.67 5.04
C ASN A 4 16.34 -9.72 3.89
N GLU A 5 17.30 -9.06 3.24
CA GLU A 5 17.01 -8.01 2.25
C GLU A 5 16.30 -8.55 1.01
N LEU A 6 16.63 -9.78 0.59
CA LEU A 6 16.01 -10.40 -0.57
C LEU A 6 14.55 -10.75 -0.28
N ALA A 7 14.27 -11.30 0.90
CA ALA A 7 12.90 -11.57 1.33
C ALA A 7 12.07 -10.29 1.49
N ASP A 8 12.68 -9.19 1.98
CA ASP A 8 11.99 -7.90 2.09
C ASP A 8 11.70 -7.28 0.72
N LYS A 9 12.64 -7.42 -0.25
CA LYS A 9 12.43 -7.03 -1.65
C LYS A 9 11.30 -7.84 -2.30
N GLU A 10 11.26 -9.16 -2.09
CA GLU A 10 10.19 -10.01 -2.60
C GLU A 10 8.85 -9.69 -1.94
N ALA A 11 8.83 -9.46 -0.63
CA ALA A 11 7.62 -9.06 0.10
C ALA A 11 7.07 -7.71 -0.41
N LYS A 12 7.95 -6.72 -0.65
CA LYS A 12 7.58 -5.45 -1.27
C LYS A 12 7.02 -5.65 -2.69
N ALA A 13 7.67 -6.49 -3.49
CA ALA A 13 7.21 -6.79 -4.86
C ALA A 13 5.82 -7.44 -4.85
N VAL A 14 5.54 -8.36 -3.94
CA VAL A 14 4.20 -8.97 -3.78
C VAL A 14 3.17 -7.96 -3.27
N ALA A 15 3.56 -7.03 -2.41
CA ALA A 15 2.65 -5.98 -1.92
C ALA A 15 2.17 -5.01 -3.02
N GLU A 16 2.92 -4.89 -4.13
CA GLU A 16 2.55 -4.07 -5.28
C GLU A 16 1.46 -4.70 -6.16
N GLY A 17 1.17 -5.99 -6.04
CA GLY A 17 0.12 -6.64 -6.83
C GLY A 17 -0.02 -8.14 -6.60
N SER A 18 -1.28 -8.61 -6.58
CA SER A 18 -1.63 -10.03 -6.37
C SER A 18 -1.02 -10.97 -7.40
N ASP A 19 -0.75 -10.48 -8.60
CA ASP A 19 -0.24 -11.26 -9.74
C ASP A 19 1.24 -11.64 -9.56
N LYS A 20 1.92 -10.99 -8.63
CA LYS A 20 3.31 -11.29 -8.22
C LYS A 20 3.37 -12.27 -7.04
N SER A 21 2.22 -12.65 -6.48
CA SER A 21 2.14 -13.61 -5.37
C SER A 21 2.35 -15.04 -5.87
N SER A 22 2.87 -15.89 -4.98
CA SER A 22 3.00 -17.32 -5.28
C SER A 22 1.61 -17.98 -5.40
N PRO A 23 1.46 -18.99 -6.27
CA PRO A 23 0.21 -19.73 -6.38
C PRO A 23 -0.21 -20.33 -5.03
N VAL A 24 -1.50 -20.30 -4.71
CA VAL A 24 -2.04 -20.81 -3.42
C VAL A 24 -1.57 -22.23 -3.11
N ARG A 25 -1.45 -23.09 -4.13
CA ARG A 25 -0.93 -24.46 -4.02
C ARG A 25 0.50 -24.57 -3.46
N HIS A 26 1.32 -23.53 -3.58
CA HIS A 26 2.70 -23.49 -3.09
C HIS A 26 2.82 -22.93 -1.66
N LEU A 27 1.74 -22.35 -1.12
CA LEU A 27 1.73 -21.87 0.27
C LEU A 27 1.81 -23.03 1.26
N PRO A 28 2.24 -22.84 2.51
CA PRO A 28 2.10 -23.84 3.57
C PRO A 28 0.62 -24.21 3.80
N PRO A 29 0.26 -25.47 4.17
CA PRO A 29 -1.14 -25.90 4.34
C PRO A 29 -2.01 -24.98 5.21
N LYS A 30 -1.42 -24.37 6.25
CA LYS A 30 -2.08 -23.40 7.14
C LYS A 30 -2.49 -22.09 6.44
N LEU A 31 -1.88 -21.78 5.30
CA LEU A 31 -2.11 -20.59 4.48
C LEU A 31 -2.78 -20.93 3.13
N ARG A 32 -3.00 -22.22 2.83
CA ARG A 32 -3.64 -22.69 1.58
C ARG A 32 -5.16 -22.51 1.57
N SER A 33 -5.80 -22.40 2.73
CA SER A 33 -7.26 -22.32 2.79
C SER A 33 -7.73 -20.92 2.37
N PRO A 34 -8.58 -20.79 1.35
CA PRO A 34 -9.60 -19.77 1.44
C PRO A 34 -10.58 -20.26 2.50
N LEU A 35 -10.59 -19.66 3.69
CA LEU A 35 -11.79 -19.66 4.54
C LEU A 35 -12.41 -21.00 5.02
N GLU A 36 -11.91 -22.20 4.69
CA GLU A 36 -12.78 -23.38 4.80
C GLU A 36 -12.59 -24.30 6.00
N PHE A 37 -11.43 -24.41 6.69
CA PHE A 37 -11.34 -25.40 7.79
C PHE A 37 -10.54 -25.05 9.05
N ALA A 38 -10.12 -23.79 9.27
CA ALA A 38 -9.60 -23.39 10.59
C ALA A 38 -9.73 -21.90 10.95
N LEU A 39 -10.40 -21.08 10.14
CA LEU A 39 -10.88 -19.77 10.56
C LEU A 39 -12.06 -19.38 9.65
N PRO A 40 -13.26 -19.10 10.19
CA PRO A 40 -14.44 -18.73 9.39
C PRO A 40 -14.32 -17.33 8.75
N THR A 41 -13.13 -16.73 8.81
CA THR A 41 -12.84 -15.39 8.32
C THR A 41 -11.52 -15.41 7.54
N PRO A 42 -11.41 -14.66 6.42
CA PRO A 42 -10.09 -14.40 5.85
C PRO A 42 -9.20 -13.82 6.95
N LEU A 43 -7.88 -14.03 6.85
CA LEU A 43 -6.91 -13.47 7.81
C LEU A 43 -7.35 -12.04 8.17
N PRO A 44 -7.58 -11.76 9.47
CA PRO A 44 -8.13 -10.48 9.88
C PRO A 44 -7.23 -9.39 9.30
N GLN A 45 -7.85 -8.40 8.66
CA GLN A 45 -7.11 -7.29 8.06
C GLN A 45 -6.20 -6.70 9.13
N SER A 46 -4.91 -6.57 8.80
CA SER A 46 -3.97 -5.99 9.73
C SER A 46 -4.39 -4.56 10.05
N ILE A 47 -4.19 -4.14 11.31
CA ILE A 47 -4.48 -2.76 11.74
C ILE A 47 -3.72 -1.75 10.86
N SER A 48 -2.51 -2.11 10.41
CA SER A 48 -1.74 -1.28 9.49
C SER A 48 -2.41 -1.15 8.12
N ALA A 49 -2.92 -2.24 7.54
CA ALA A 49 -3.64 -2.20 6.26
C ALA A 49 -4.90 -1.34 6.35
N LEU A 50 -5.67 -1.46 7.44
CA LEU A 50 -6.84 -0.62 7.71
C LEU A 50 -6.48 0.87 7.81
N LYS A 51 -5.41 1.20 8.55
CA LYS A 51 -4.92 2.58 8.66
C LYS A 51 -4.44 3.12 7.30
N GLN A 52 -3.72 2.32 6.53
CA GLN A 52 -3.24 2.72 5.20
C GLN A 52 -4.40 2.97 4.24
N GLN A 53 -5.41 2.10 4.24
CA GLN A 53 -6.61 2.28 3.43
C GLN A 53 -7.36 3.56 3.82
N HIS A 54 -7.55 3.79 5.12
CA HIS A 54 -8.20 4.99 5.63
C HIS A 54 -7.42 6.26 5.22
N ASN A 55 -6.12 6.30 5.49
CA ASN A 55 -5.25 7.43 5.13
C ASN A 55 -5.23 7.69 3.63
N SER A 56 -5.23 6.64 2.81
CA SER A 56 -5.27 6.76 1.34
C SER A 56 -6.58 7.39 0.87
N LYS A 57 -7.72 6.97 1.45
CA LYS A 57 -9.03 7.56 1.16
C LYS A 57 -9.09 9.03 1.57
N VAL A 58 -8.62 9.35 2.78
CA VAL A 58 -8.53 10.72 3.29
C VAL A 58 -7.67 11.56 2.35
N MET A 59 -6.44 11.14 2.08
CA MET A 59 -5.51 11.88 1.20
C MET A 59 -6.09 12.11 -0.20
N SER A 60 -6.82 11.14 -0.76
CA SER A 60 -7.54 11.32 -2.03
C SER A 60 -8.58 12.45 -1.96
N THR A 61 -9.39 12.49 -0.91
CA THR A 61 -10.36 13.57 -0.69
C THR A 61 -9.66 14.92 -0.54
N TRP A 62 -8.63 14.98 0.31
CA TRP A 62 -7.85 16.21 0.52
C TRP A 62 -7.21 16.72 -0.77
N ARG A 63 -6.69 15.84 -1.64
CA ARG A 63 -6.17 16.24 -2.95
C ARG A 63 -7.24 16.84 -3.85
N LYS A 64 -8.47 16.31 -3.82
CA LYS A 64 -9.59 16.88 -4.58
C LYS A 64 -9.94 18.26 -4.05
N GLU A 65 -10.11 18.41 -2.73
CA GLU A 65 -10.40 19.71 -2.11
C GLU A 65 -9.29 20.73 -2.36
N TRP A 66 -8.03 20.31 -2.20
CA TRP A 66 -6.86 21.15 -2.44
C TRP A 66 -6.87 21.72 -3.85
N LYS A 67 -7.15 20.91 -4.87
CA LYS A 67 -7.25 21.36 -6.27
C LYS A 67 -8.28 22.46 -6.51
N HIS A 68 -9.36 22.49 -5.74
CA HIS A 68 -10.38 23.53 -5.83
C HIS A 68 -10.03 24.80 -5.03
N SER A 69 -8.98 24.74 -4.20
CA SER A 69 -8.59 25.89 -3.39
C SER A 69 -7.91 26.97 -4.25
N PRO A 70 -8.11 28.27 -3.95
CA PRO A 70 -7.39 29.36 -4.61
C PRO A 70 -5.87 29.26 -4.46
N ARG A 71 -5.39 28.61 -3.40
CA ARG A 71 -3.96 28.40 -3.15
C ARG A 71 -3.36 27.43 -4.16
N TYR A 72 -4.08 26.38 -4.54
CA TYR A 72 -3.59 25.44 -5.54
C TYR A 72 -3.30 26.12 -6.87
N CYS A 73 -4.15 27.04 -7.33
CA CYS A 73 -3.88 27.82 -8.54
C CYS A 73 -2.52 28.55 -8.45
N ARG A 74 -2.22 29.15 -7.30
CA ARG A 74 -0.95 29.87 -7.06
C ARG A 74 0.25 28.92 -6.98
N THR A 75 0.09 27.75 -6.38
CA THR A 75 1.19 26.80 -6.17
C THR A 75 1.36 25.80 -7.32
N SER A 76 0.39 25.69 -8.23
CA SER A 76 0.42 24.75 -9.36
C SER A 76 1.49 25.10 -10.41
N ASN A 77 1.88 26.38 -10.49
CA ASN A 77 2.88 26.89 -11.41
C ASN A 77 4.30 26.92 -10.80
N ILE A 78 4.49 26.37 -9.60
CA ILE A 78 5.81 26.26 -8.99
C ILE A 78 6.64 25.27 -9.81
N ASP A 79 7.83 25.69 -10.23
CA ASP A 79 8.74 24.87 -11.02
C ASP A 79 9.07 23.55 -10.29
N PRO A 80 8.78 22.38 -10.89
CA PRO A 80 9.11 21.08 -10.30
C PRO A 80 10.60 20.90 -10.00
N HIS A 81 11.48 21.62 -10.69
CA HIS A 81 12.94 21.54 -10.53
C HIS A 81 13.50 22.42 -9.39
N LEU A 82 12.64 23.11 -8.64
CA LEU A 82 13.08 23.87 -7.48
C LEU A 82 13.70 22.95 -6.41
N PRO A 83 14.79 23.38 -5.76
CA PRO A 83 15.54 22.56 -4.80
C PRO A 83 14.71 22.18 -3.57
N SER A 84 13.61 22.87 -3.28
CA SER A 84 12.67 22.52 -2.21
C SER A 84 12.00 21.15 -2.38
N ASN A 85 11.99 20.59 -3.60
CA ASN A 85 11.41 19.27 -3.88
C ASN A 85 12.41 18.11 -3.67
N ALA A 86 13.68 18.39 -3.36
CA ALA A 86 14.77 17.42 -3.30
C ALA A 86 15.28 17.12 -1.88
N PHE A 87 14.59 17.60 -0.83
CA PHE A 87 14.94 17.36 0.58
C PHE A 87 13.94 16.43 1.27
#